data_AF-A0A852VV88-F1
#
_entry.id   AF-A0A852VV88-F1
#
_cell.length_a   1.000
_cell.length_b   1.000
_cell.length_c   1.000
_cell.angle_alpha   90.00
_cell.angle_beta   90.00
_cell.angle_gamma   90.00
#
_symmetry.space_group_name_H-M   'P 1'
#
loop_
_entity.id
_entity.type
_entity.pdbx_description
1 polymer ?
#
loop_
_entity_poly.entity_id
_entity_poly.type
_entity_poly.pdbx_seq_one_letter_code
_entity_poly.pdbx_strand_id
1 'polypeptide(L)'
;MQSESSPPILMGVYRFPRLMTTKSEPTILGVLPGRVWLTGPGGAFFDAQAGQIKGKANTTIGHVTLEVNGGKHIVAGVGSAKGAPFSPEQVEQLQASRPAIEANPTTQSLMAGRALYVGTAGKNDGTYRGGIQSFAGNEIGQQRDFGAALRELLTAVGVAL
;
A
#
# COMPACT_ATOMS: atom_id res chain seq x y z
N MET A 1 10.02 -28.23 15.05
CA MET A 1 10.47 -26.88 14.61
C MET A 1 9.26 -25.99 14.68
N GLN A 2 9.20 -25.08 15.66
CA GLN A 2 8.13 -24.08 15.71
C GLN A 2 8.42 -23.10 14.58
N SER A 3 7.57 -23.10 13.56
CA SER A 3 7.60 -22.06 12.53
C SER A 3 7.32 -20.73 13.24
N GLU A 4 8.34 -19.90 13.43
CA GLU A 4 8.11 -18.52 13.86
C GLU A 4 7.23 -17.88 12.80
N SER A 5 5.95 -17.74 13.12
CA SER A 5 4.98 -17.07 12.26
C SER A 5 5.48 -15.65 12.05
N SER A 6 5.98 -15.36 10.85
CA SER A 6 6.45 -14.01 10.53
C SER A 6 5.31 -13.03 10.76
N PRO A 7 5.54 -11.91 11.47
CA PRO A 7 4.50 -10.95 11.73
C PRO A 7 4.03 -10.33 10.40
N PRO A 8 2.75 -9.94 10.32
CA PRO A 8 2.23 -9.34 9.11
C PRO A 8 2.87 -7.96 8.89
N ILE A 9 3.36 -7.70 7.67
CA ILE A 9 3.79 -6.37 7.27
C ILE A 9 2.54 -5.60 6.84
N LEU A 10 2.28 -4.47 7.51
CA LEU A 10 1.18 -3.58 7.18
C LEU A 10 1.70 -2.31 6.50
N MET A 11 1.04 -1.90 5.42
CA MET A 11 1.28 -0.63 4.74
C MET A 11 -0.04 0.14 4.61
N GLY A 12 -0.06 1.41 5.00
CA GLY A 12 -1.17 2.31 4.75
C GLY A 12 -1.12 2.79 3.30
N VAL A 13 -2.02 2.31 2.45
CA VAL A 13 -2.08 2.63 1.02
C VAL A 13 -3.40 3.30 0.66
N TYR A 14 -3.44 4.06 -0.44
CA TYR A 14 -4.68 4.51 -1.04
C TYR A 14 -5.14 3.53 -2.10
N ARG A 15 -6.40 3.10 -2.00
CA ARG A 15 -7.08 2.31 -3.02
C ARG A 15 -7.85 3.22 -3.97
N PHE A 16 -7.68 2.99 -5.26
CA PHE A 16 -8.53 3.52 -6.33
C PHE A 16 -9.35 2.36 -6.91
N PRO A 17 -10.69 2.47 -6.96
CA PRO A 17 -11.53 1.40 -7.48
C PRO A 17 -11.40 1.24 -9.00
N ARG A 18 -10.98 2.29 -9.74
CA ARG A 18 -10.73 2.27 -11.18
C ARG A 18 -9.62 3.27 -11.54
N LEU A 19 -9.03 3.10 -12.73
CA LEU A 19 -8.07 4.05 -13.28
C LEU A 19 -8.80 5.37 -13.59
N MET A 20 -8.19 6.52 -13.26
CA MET A 20 -8.76 7.87 -13.46
C MET A 20 -9.93 8.28 -12.54
N THR A 21 -10.05 7.70 -11.33
CA THR A 21 -11.00 8.23 -10.33
C THR A 21 -10.39 9.40 -9.58
N THR A 22 -11.18 10.46 -9.37
CA THR A 22 -10.83 11.58 -8.46
C THR A 22 -11.05 11.22 -6.99
N LYS A 23 -11.40 9.96 -6.71
CA LYS A 23 -11.67 9.42 -5.39
C LYS A 23 -10.70 8.28 -5.11
N SER A 24 -10.14 8.31 -3.91
CA SER A 24 -9.30 7.28 -3.35
C SER A 24 -9.69 7.07 -1.89
N GLU A 25 -9.59 5.85 -1.42
CA GLU A 25 -9.94 5.48 -0.04
C GLU A 25 -8.67 5.11 0.72
N PRO A 26 -8.47 5.57 1.96
CA PRO A 26 -7.37 5.12 2.81
C PRO A 26 -7.61 3.66 3.23
N THR A 27 -6.63 2.81 2.98
CA THR A 27 -6.72 1.35 3.15
C THR A 27 -5.45 0.79 3.74
N ILE A 28 -5.54 -0.35 4.40
CA ILE A 28 -4.39 -1.07 4.92
C ILE A 28 -4.17 -2.29 4.02
N LEU A 29 -3.00 -2.34 3.39
CA LEU A 29 -2.50 -3.53 2.76
C LEU A 29 -1.75 -4.33 3.83
N GLY A 30 -2.20 -5.55 4.09
CA GLY A 30 -1.50 -6.46 4.96
C GLY A 30 -0.95 -7.65 4.19
N VAL A 31 0.26 -8.05 4.56
CA VAL A 31 1.03 -9.06 3.85
C VAL A 31 1.63 -10.05 4.84
N LEU A 32 1.42 -11.33 4.57
CA LEU A 32 2.09 -12.46 5.20
C LEU A 32 2.71 -13.33 4.10
N PRO A 33 3.70 -14.18 4.42
CA PRO A 33 4.19 -15.17 3.47
C PRO A 33 3.03 -15.96 2.84
N GLY A 34 2.88 -15.85 1.52
CA GLY A 34 1.83 -16.53 0.75
C GLY A 34 0.42 -15.94 0.84
N ARG A 35 0.17 -14.85 1.59
CA ARG A 35 -1.18 -14.26 1.76
C ARG A 35 -1.16 -12.74 1.74
N VAL A 36 -2.13 -12.13 1.08
CA VAL A 36 -2.29 -10.67 1.01
C VAL A 36 -3.75 -10.32 1.18
N TRP A 37 -4.02 -9.27 1.96
CA TRP A 37 -5.35 -8.70 2.12
C TRP A 37 -5.32 -7.18 2.02
N LEU A 38 -6.46 -6.61 1.66
CA LEU A 38 -6.66 -5.18 1.58
C LEU A 38 -7.94 -4.81 2.32
N THR A 39 -7.81 -4.00 3.36
CA THR A 39 -8.93 -3.58 4.23
C THR A 39 -9.11 -2.07 4.18
N GLY A 40 -10.35 -1.62 4.03
CA GLY A 40 -10.74 -0.21 4.12
C GLY A 40 -11.75 0.05 5.22
N PRO A 41 -12.32 1.26 5.27
CA PRO A 41 -13.30 1.65 6.28
C PRO A 41 -14.56 0.78 6.28
N GLY A 42 -14.95 0.26 5.12
CA GLY A 42 -16.10 -0.63 4.95
C GLY A 42 -15.80 -2.12 5.12
N GLY A 43 -14.59 -2.49 5.56
CA GLY A 43 -14.15 -3.88 5.71
C GLY A 43 -13.17 -4.34 4.63
N ALA A 44 -13.02 -5.66 4.50
CA ALA A 44 -12.07 -6.26 3.56
C ALA A 44 -12.55 -6.12 2.11
N PHE A 45 -11.69 -5.56 1.26
CA PHE A 45 -11.89 -5.57 -0.20
C PHE A 45 -11.54 -6.93 -0.78
N PHE A 46 -10.46 -7.53 -0.31
CA PHE A 46 -10.09 -8.90 -0.60
C PHE A 46 -9.17 -9.44 0.50
N ASP A 47 -9.12 -10.76 0.58
CA ASP A 47 -8.16 -11.54 1.36
C ASP A 47 -7.91 -12.82 0.56
N ALA A 48 -6.70 -13.00 0.04
CA ALA A 48 -6.39 -14.04 -0.92
C ALA A 48 -4.97 -14.58 -0.75
N GLN A 49 -4.77 -15.81 -1.24
CA GLN A 49 -3.43 -16.37 -1.37
C GLN A 49 -2.66 -15.59 -2.44
N ALA A 50 -1.38 -15.33 -2.23
CA ALA A 50 -0.56 -14.53 -3.14
C ALA A 50 -0.54 -15.09 -4.57
N GLY A 51 -0.55 -16.43 -4.71
CA GLY A 51 -0.63 -17.09 -6.02
C GLY A 51 -1.96 -16.90 -6.76
N GLN A 52 -3.00 -16.38 -6.11
CA GLN A 52 -4.29 -16.02 -6.73
C GLN A 52 -4.33 -14.55 -7.18
N ILE A 53 -3.31 -13.76 -6.84
CA ILE A 53 -3.25 -12.33 -7.10
C ILE A 53 -2.35 -12.10 -8.31
N LYS A 54 -2.87 -11.38 -9.30
CA LYS A 54 -2.06 -10.86 -10.41
C LYS A 54 -1.81 -9.38 -10.16
N GLY A 55 -0.55 -9.03 -9.98
CA GLY A 55 -0.14 -7.64 -9.93
C GLY A 55 0.24 -7.11 -11.31
N LYS A 56 0.12 -5.81 -11.49
CA LYS A 56 0.72 -5.05 -12.58
C LYS A 56 1.27 -3.76 -12.01
N ALA A 57 2.58 -3.64 -11.97
CA ALA A 57 3.24 -2.44 -11.49
C ALA A 57 3.34 -1.35 -12.57
N ASN A 58 3.06 -0.10 -12.21
CA ASN A 58 3.41 1.07 -13.01
C ASN A 58 4.67 1.71 -12.43
N THR A 59 5.79 1.57 -13.12
CA THR A 59 7.10 2.05 -12.66
C THR A 59 7.25 3.57 -12.73
N THR A 60 6.45 4.25 -13.56
CA THR A 60 6.52 5.71 -13.73
C THR A 60 5.86 6.45 -12.57
N ILE A 61 4.70 5.97 -12.11
CA ILE A 61 3.85 6.62 -11.10
C ILE A 61 3.91 5.87 -9.75
N GLY A 62 4.50 4.67 -9.68
CA GLY A 62 4.69 3.94 -8.42
C GLY A 62 3.42 3.33 -7.83
N HIS A 63 2.33 3.20 -8.61
CA HIS A 63 1.15 2.44 -8.21
C HIS A 63 1.24 0.98 -8.70
N VAL A 64 0.53 0.08 -8.01
CA VAL A 64 0.37 -1.32 -8.40
C VAL A 64 -1.11 -1.61 -8.58
N THR A 65 -1.47 -2.25 -9.69
CA THR A 65 -2.83 -2.80 -9.88
C THR A 65 -2.83 -4.25 -9.41
N LEU A 66 -3.71 -4.59 -8.47
CA LEU A 66 -3.94 -5.95 -8.00
C LEU A 66 -5.26 -6.45 -8.59
N GLU A 67 -5.20 -7.57 -9.31
CA GLU A 67 -6.36 -8.28 -9.83
C GLU A 67 -6.58 -9.55 -8.99
N VAL A 68 -7.73 -9.62 -8.33
CA VAL A 68 -8.09 -10.68 -7.38
C VAL A 68 -9.57 -11.01 -7.55
N ASN A 69 -9.92 -12.28 -7.76
CA ASN A 69 -11.32 -12.73 -7.91
C ASN A 69 -12.11 -11.94 -8.97
N GLY A 70 -11.45 -11.49 -10.05
CA GLY A 70 -12.06 -10.66 -11.10
C GLY A 70 -12.22 -9.17 -10.74
N GLY A 71 -11.91 -8.76 -9.51
CA GLY A 71 -11.86 -7.37 -9.07
C GLY A 71 -10.49 -6.74 -9.31
N LYS A 72 -10.46 -5.43 -9.63
CA LYS A 72 -9.24 -4.64 -9.81
C LYS A 72 -9.11 -3.60 -8.70
N HIS A 73 -7.95 -3.56 -8.08
CA HIS A 73 -7.62 -2.65 -6.97
C HIS A 73 -6.31 -1.96 -7.32
N ILE A 74 -6.36 -0.68 -7.64
CA ILE A 74 -5.14 0.10 -7.85
C ILE A 74 -4.73 0.64 -6.49
N VAL A 75 -3.52 0.33 -6.04
CA VAL A 75 -2.98 0.75 -4.75
C VAL A 75 -1.77 1.67 -4.96
N ALA A 76 -1.70 2.75 -4.21
CA ALA A 76 -0.61 3.72 -4.28
C ALA A 76 -0.31 4.35 -2.91
N GLY A 77 0.90 4.89 -2.74
CA GLY A 77 1.29 5.64 -1.53
C GLY A 77 0.67 7.03 -1.43
N VAL A 78 0.23 7.60 -2.55
CA VAL A 78 -0.40 8.94 -2.59
C VAL A 78 -1.81 8.81 -3.16
N GLY A 79 -2.78 9.32 -2.42
CA GLY A 79 -4.19 9.34 -2.81
C GLY A 79 -4.53 10.45 -3.80
N SER A 80 -5.81 10.54 -4.15
CA SER A 80 -6.38 11.70 -4.84
C SER A 80 -6.47 12.92 -3.91
N ALA A 81 -6.59 14.12 -4.47
CA ALA A 81 -6.82 15.34 -3.68
C ALA A 81 -8.13 15.37 -2.90
N LYS A 82 -9.10 14.53 -3.27
CA LYS A 82 -10.34 14.33 -2.53
C LYS A 82 -10.32 13.05 -1.70
N GLY A 83 -9.16 12.42 -1.55
CA GLY A 83 -8.98 11.28 -0.68
C GLY A 83 -9.14 11.69 0.78
N ALA A 84 -9.93 10.94 1.54
CA ALA A 84 -10.00 11.13 2.98
C ALA A 84 -8.64 10.77 3.62
N PRO A 85 -8.22 11.45 4.70
CA PRO A 85 -7.05 11.02 5.46
C PRO A 85 -7.30 9.66 6.13
N PHE A 86 -6.22 8.98 6.50
CA PHE A 86 -6.31 7.79 7.36
C PHE A 86 -7.00 8.15 8.68
N SER A 87 -7.88 7.27 9.15
CA SER A 87 -8.50 7.44 10.47
C SER A 87 -7.47 7.21 11.58
N PRO A 88 -7.66 7.79 12.78
CA PRO A 88 -6.77 7.55 13.91
C PRO A 88 -6.57 6.06 14.21
N GLU A 89 -7.63 5.26 14.10
CA GLU A 89 -7.60 3.81 14.35
C GLU A 89 -6.75 3.09 13.31
N GLN A 90 -6.79 3.51 12.04
CA GLN A 90 -5.93 2.95 11.00
C GLN A 90 -4.46 3.29 11.24
N VAL A 91 -4.17 4.52 11.69
CA VAL A 91 -2.81 4.93 12.03
C VAL A 91 -2.30 4.14 13.24
N GLU A 92 -3.12 3.97 14.28
CA GLU A 92 -2.79 3.18 15.46
C GLU A 92 -2.50 1.72 15.08
N GLN A 93 -3.34 1.10 14.23
CA GLN A 93 -3.12 -0.26 13.75
C GLN A 93 -1.77 -0.41 13.01
N LEU A 94 -1.44 0.55 12.16
CA LEU A 94 -0.16 0.56 11.43
C LEU A 94 1.02 0.72 12.40
N GLN A 95 0.92 1.61 13.39
CA GLN A 95 1.96 1.80 14.41
C GLN A 95 2.12 0.59 15.33
N ALA A 96 1.02 -0.02 15.77
CA ALA A 96 1.02 -1.18 16.65
C ALA A 96 1.66 -2.42 16.01
N SER A 97 1.69 -2.51 14.68
CA SER A 97 2.38 -3.60 13.97
C SER A 97 3.91 -3.51 14.01
N ARG A 98 4.46 -2.32 14.32
CA ARG A 98 5.90 -2.04 14.22
C ARG A 98 6.79 -2.88 15.12
N PRO A 99 6.50 -3.02 16.44
CA PRO A 99 7.40 -3.76 17.33
C PRO A 99 7.62 -5.20 16.88
N ALA A 100 6.59 -5.85 16.34
CA ALA A 100 6.69 -7.22 15.85
C ALA A 100 7.56 -7.31 14.59
N ILE A 101 7.35 -6.40 13.62
CA ILE A 101 8.12 -6.33 12.37
C ILE A 101 9.60 -5.99 12.64
N GLU A 102 9.88 -5.15 13.64
CA GLU A 102 11.24 -4.77 14.06
C GLU A 102 11.98 -5.90 14.75
N ALA A 103 11.27 -6.73 15.53
CA ALA A 103 11.84 -7.89 16.20
C ALA A 103 12.14 -9.07 15.25
N ASN A 104 11.62 -9.07 14.01
CA ASN A 104 11.77 -10.16 13.06
C ASN A 104 12.83 -9.83 11.96
N PRO A 105 13.97 -10.55 11.92
CA PRO A 105 15.03 -10.28 10.95
C PRO A 105 14.60 -10.47 9.48
N THR A 106 13.71 -11.43 9.21
CA THR A 106 13.21 -11.71 7.86
C THR A 106 12.42 -10.52 7.33
N THR A 107 11.54 -9.93 8.14
CA THR A 107 10.79 -8.74 7.73
C THR A 107 11.69 -7.52 7.59
N GLN A 108 12.72 -7.37 8.42
CA GLN A 108 13.73 -6.31 8.30
C GLN A 108 14.59 -6.40 7.04
N SER A 109 14.60 -7.53 6.34
CA SER A 109 15.27 -7.64 5.02
C SER A 109 14.55 -6.84 3.92
N LEU A 110 13.26 -6.53 4.11
CA LEU A 110 12.40 -5.82 3.15
C LEU A 110 12.31 -4.32 3.49
N MET A 111 12.20 -3.46 2.48
CA MET A 111 11.98 -2.01 2.64
C MET A 111 10.76 -1.72 3.50
N ALA A 112 9.64 -2.40 3.24
CA ALA A 112 8.40 -2.24 3.99
C ALA A 112 8.49 -2.71 5.46
N GLY A 113 9.47 -3.55 5.79
CA GLY A 113 9.75 -3.91 7.18
C GLY A 113 10.60 -2.88 7.90
N ARG A 114 11.54 -2.24 7.20
CA ARG A 114 12.46 -1.24 7.77
C ARG A 114 11.80 0.08 8.14
N ALA A 115 10.76 0.48 7.42
CA ALA A 115 10.08 1.76 7.61
C ALA A 115 8.57 1.60 7.76
N LEU A 116 7.96 2.51 8.53
CA LEU A 116 6.51 2.64 8.58
C LEU A 116 6.04 3.41 7.33
N TYR A 117 5.23 2.75 6.50
CA TYR A 117 4.63 3.38 5.33
C TYR A 117 3.17 3.71 5.59
N VAL A 118 2.88 5.01 5.71
CA VAL A 118 1.51 5.55 5.75
C VAL A 118 1.36 6.51 4.59
N GLY A 119 0.45 6.20 3.67
CA GLY A 119 0.21 7.02 2.51
C GLY A 119 -0.33 8.41 2.86
N THR A 120 -0.15 9.35 1.94
CA THR A 120 -0.63 10.73 2.09
C THR A 120 -1.76 11.04 1.11
N ALA A 121 -2.73 11.85 1.53
CA ALA A 121 -3.71 12.38 0.58
C ALA A 121 -2.96 13.27 -0.43
N GLY A 122 -3.25 13.11 -1.72
CA GLY A 122 -2.60 13.92 -2.75
C GLY A 122 -3.01 15.38 -2.67
N LYS A 123 -2.21 16.27 -3.25
CA LYS A 123 -2.54 17.71 -3.35
C LYS A 123 -2.95 18.13 -4.75
N ASN A 124 -2.74 17.25 -5.74
CA ASN A 124 -3.11 17.52 -7.12
C ASN A 124 -4.62 17.35 -7.35
N ASP A 125 -5.32 18.48 -7.38
CA ASP A 125 -6.76 18.59 -7.63
C ASP A 125 -7.11 18.85 -9.11
N GLY A 126 -6.11 18.85 -10.00
CA GLY A 126 -6.26 19.19 -11.42
C GLY A 126 -6.06 20.67 -11.73
N THR A 127 -5.77 21.52 -10.73
CA THR A 127 -5.42 22.93 -10.95
C THR A 127 -3.90 23.11 -11.07
N TYR A 128 -3.47 24.19 -11.73
CA TYR A 128 -2.05 24.56 -11.80
C TYR A 128 -1.41 24.72 -10.41
N ARG A 129 -2.16 25.23 -9.44
CA ARG A 129 -1.72 25.41 -8.04
C ARG A 129 -1.58 24.07 -7.31
N GLY A 130 -2.53 23.15 -7.48
CA GLY A 130 -2.46 21.79 -6.94
C GLY A 130 -1.29 21.00 -7.55
N GLY A 131 -1.03 21.19 -8.85
CA GLY A 131 0.14 20.63 -9.52
C GLY A 131 1.46 21.12 -8.92
N ILE A 132 1.64 22.43 -8.72
CA ILE A 132 2.85 23.00 -8.09
C ILE A 132 3.01 22.48 -6.65
N GLN A 133 1.93 22.38 -5.87
CA GLN A 133 2.00 21.87 -4.49
C GLN A 133 2.40 20.39 -4.42
N SER A 134 1.97 19.60 -5.40
CA SER A 134 2.37 18.18 -5.55
C SER A 134 3.88 18.06 -5.84
N PHE A 135 4.41 18.89 -6.75
CA PHE A 135 5.84 18.96 -7.03
C PHE A 135 6.65 19.46 -5.84
N ALA A 136 6.22 20.55 -5.19
CA ALA A 136 6.89 21.11 -4.02
C ALA A 136 6.87 20.14 -2.81
N GLY A 137 5.85 19.28 -2.72
CA GLY A 137 5.72 18.25 -1.69
C GLY A 137 6.46 16.95 -1.98
N ASN A 138 7.19 16.85 -3.09
CA ASN A 138 7.85 15.62 -3.54
C ASN A 138 6.91 14.40 -3.60
N GLU A 139 5.65 14.59 -4.00
CA GLU A 139 4.67 13.47 -4.08
C GLU A 139 5.12 12.39 -5.07
N ILE A 140 5.83 12.79 -6.14
CA ILE A 140 6.40 11.85 -7.12
C ILE A 140 7.50 10.99 -6.49
N GLY A 141 8.39 11.58 -5.68
CA GLY A 141 9.42 10.83 -4.96
C GLY A 141 8.80 9.86 -3.96
N GLN A 142 7.85 10.35 -3.16
CA GLN A 142 7.09 9.52 -2.22
C GLN A 142 6.39 8.35 -2.93
N GLN A 143 5.72 8.61 -4.07
CA GLN A 143 5.09 7.55 -4.85
C GLN A 143 6.10 6.52 -5.37
N ARG A 144 7.28 6.93 -5.80
CA ARG A 144 8.33 6.01 -6.29
C ARG A 144 8.87 5.12 -5.18
N ASP A 145 9.18 5.69 -4.03
CA ASP A 145 9.70 4.95 -2.88
C ASP A 145 8.65 3.98 -2.35
N PHE A 146 7.41 4.44 -2.23
CA PHE A 146 6.28 3.62 -1.84
C PHE A 146 6.05 2.48 -2.85
N GLY A 147 6.08 2.80 -4.15
CA GLY A 147 5.94 1.81 -5.21
C GLY A 147 7.08 0.80 -5.25
N ALA A 148 8.31 1.19 -4.89
CA ALA A 148 9.43 0.26 -4.75
C ALA A 148 9.21 -0.71 -3.57
N ALA A 149 8.91 -0.18 -2.38
CA ALA A 149 8.64 -1.00 -1.20
C ALA A 149 7.45 -1.95 -1.40
N LEU A 150 6.38 -1.47 -2.04
CA LEU A 150 5.20 -2.27 -2.34
C LEU A 150 5.50 -3.40 -3.31
N ARG A 151 6.25 -3.14 -4.39
CA ARG A 151 6.64 -4.19 -5.36
C ARG A 151 7.54 -5.24 -4.72
N GLU A 152 8.54 -4.81 -3.97
CA GLU A 152 9.44 -5.72 -3.26
C GLU A 152 8.63 -6.61 -2.31
N LEU A 153 7.75 -6.02 -1.51
CA LEU A 153 6.90 -6.74 -0.57
C LEU A 153 6.00 -7.77 -1.27
N LEU A 154 5.30 -7.38 -2.33
CA LEU A 154 4.40 -8.27 -3.08
C LEU A 154 5.16 -9.41 -3.78
N THR A 155 6.34 -9.11 -4.35
CA THR A 155 7.20 -10.12 -4.96
C THR A 155 7.70 -11.11 -3.91
N ALA A 156 8.12 -10.63 -2.75
CA ALA A 156 8.66 -11.45 -1.66
C ALA A 156 7.63 -12.46 -1.13
N VAL A 157 6.33 -12.16 -1.22
CA VAL A 157 5.26 -13.06 -0.78
C VAL A 157 4.64 -13.90 -1.88
N GLY A 158 5.16 -13.81 -3.11
CA GLY A 158 4.77 -14.68 -4.23
C GLY A 158 3.62 -14.16 -5.08
N VAL A 159 3.34 -12.85 -5.08
CA VAL A 159 2.43 -12.26 -6.07
C VAL A 159 3.14 -12.16 -7.43
N ALA A 160 2.49 -12.61 -8.49
CA ALA A 160 3.00 -12.45 -9.85
C ALA A 160 2.81 -10.99 -10.31
N LEU A 161 3.89 -10.22 -10.45
CA LEU A 161 3.89 -8.80 -10.84
C LEU A 161 4.19 -8.57 -12.33
#